data_AF-A0A6B3HKQ0-F1
#
_entry.id   AF-A0A6B3HKQ0-F1
#
_cell.length_a   1.000
_cell.length_b   1.000
_cell.length_c   1.000
_cell.angle_alpha   90.00
_cell.angle_beta   90.00
_cell.angle_gamma   90.00
#
_symmetry.space_group_name_H-M   'P 1'
#
loop_
_entity.id
_entity.type
_entity.pdbx_description
1 polymer ?
#
loop_
_entity_poly.entity_id
_entity_poly.type
_entity_poly.pdbx_seq_one_letter_code
_entity_poly.pdbx_strand_id
1 'polypeptide(L)'
;RIDLGKKSDLSRAVLTWEGAYGKAYEIQASDNGTDWTTLRKVTDGDGGTDDLALTGSGRYVRMLGTARPGGYGYSLWEFQVYGTQGDTPPPAGGAVKVTGGQGAWQLTVGGQPYTVKGLTWGPSMADAQRYMPDLKSMGVNTVRTWGTDASTKPLLDAAAANGLRVMNGFWLQPGGGPGSGGC
;
A
#
# COMPACT_ATOMS: atom_id res chain seq x y z
N ARG A 1 -14.22 -0.56 -15.61
CA ARG A 1 -13.82 -0.39 -14.19
C ARG A 1 -12.73 -1.40 -13.89
N ILE A 2 -11.71 -1.00 -13.14
CA ILE A 2 -10.58 -1.81 -12.70
C ILE A 2 -10.64 -1.90 -11.16
N ASP A 3 -10.44 -3.09 -10.58
CA ASP A 3 -10.25 -3.29 -9.14
C ASP A 3 -8.75 -3.45 -8.85
N LEU A 4 -8.20 -2.58 -8.00
CA LEU A 4 -6.80 -2.59 -7.60
C LEU A 4 -6.52 -3.56 -6.43
N GLY A 5 -7.57 -4.27 -5.95
CA GLY A 5 -7.53 -5.21 -4.84
C GLY A 5 -7.62 -4.54 -3.46
N LYS A 6 -7.07 -3.33 -3.30
CA LYS A 6 -7.18 -2.49 -2.10
C LYS A 6 -7.14 -1.00 -2.46
N LYS A 7 -7.54 -0.14 -1.51
CA LYS A 7 -7.44 1.32 -1.66
C LYS A 7 -5.99 1.72 -1.91
N SER A 8 -5.76 2.50 -2.96
CA SER A 8 -4.43 2.93 -3.39
C SER A 8 -4.42 4.44 -3.62
N ASP A 9 -3.30 5.08 -3.33
CA ASP A 9 -3.08 6.49 -3.67
C ASP A 9 -2.64 6.56 -5.14
N LEU A 10 -3.40 7.30 -5.94
CA LEU A 10 -3.27 7.31 -7.40
C LEU A 10 -2.54 8.56 -7.85
N SER A 11 -1.57 8.38 -8.74
CA SER A 11 -0.66 9.44 -9.19
C SER A 11 -0.71 9.72 -10.69
N ARG A 12 -1.01 8.70 -11.50
CA ARG A 12 -1.01 8.82 -12.96
C ARG A 12 -1.91 7.80 -13.62
N ALA A 13 -2.54 8.18 -14.73
CA ALA A 13 -3.24 7.28 -15.64
C ALA A 13 -2.72 7.49 -17.07
N VAL A 14 -2.48 6.38 -17.77
CA VAL A 14 -2.11 6.40 -19.20
C VAL A 14 -3.19 5.67 -19.98
N LEU A 15 -3.80 6.36 -20.94
CA LEU A 15 -4.84 5.82 -21.80
C LEU A 15 -4.31 5.83 -23.24
N THR A 16 -4.29 4.67 -23.88
CA THR A 16 -3.94 4.56 -25.30
C THR A 16 -5.20 4.25 -26.08
N TRP A 17 -5.67 5.21 -26.87
CA TRP A 17 -6.92 5.13 -27.61
C TRP A 17 -6.75 4.51 -28.99
N GLU A 18 -7.81 3.87 -29.46
CA GLU A 18 -8.03 3.65 -30.89
C GLU A 18 -8.62 4.91 -31.56
N GLY A 19 -8.98 4.82 -32.85
CA GLY A 19 -9.65 5.92 -33.57
C GLY A 19 -11.01 6.32 -32.99
N ALA A 20 -11.64 5.46 -32.19
CA ALA A 20 -12.90 5.74 -31.48
C ALA A 20 -12.63 6.27 -30.05
N TYR A 21 -11.97 7.42 -29.96
CA TYR A 21 -11.51 8.01 -28.69
C TYR A 21 -12.56 8.84 -27.95
N GLY A 22 -12.29 9.17 -26.69
CA GLY A 22 -13.13 10.09 -25.91
C GLY A 22 -12.80 11.55 -26.17
N LYS A 23 -13.76 12.33 -26.70
CA LYS A 23 -13.61 13.78 -26.83
C LYS A 23 -13.72 14.48 -25.48
N ALA A 24 -14.63 14.01 -24.64
CA ALA A 24 -14.68 14.37 -23.23
C ALA A 24 -14.86 13.11 -22.38
N TYR A 25 -14.13 13.03 -21.28
CA TYR A 25 -14.19 11.90 -20.36
C TYR A 25 -13.63 12.29 -18.98
N GLU A 26 -13.89 11.43 -18.00
CA GLU A 26 -13.42 11.59 -16.63
C GLU A 26 -12.70 10.33 -16.16
N ILE A 27 -11.59 10.51 -15.45
CA ILE A 27 -10.98 9.45 -14.65
C ILE A 27 -11.55 9.57 -13.24
N GLN A 28 -12.18 8.50 -12.77
CA GLN A 28 -12.85 8.47 -11.48
C GLN A 28 -12.33 7.33 -10.61
N ALA A 29 -12.33 7.55 -9.30
CA ALA A 29 -11.99 6.56 -8.30
C ALA A 29 -13.15 6.31 -7.34
N SER A 30 -13.15 5.13 -6.73
CA SER A 30 -14.18 4.71 -5.77
C SER A 30 -13.58 3.76 -4.72
N ASP A 31 -14.06 3.87 -3.48
CA ASP A 31 -13.70 2.93 -2.41
C ASP A 31 -14.58 1.66 -2.44
N ASN A 32 -15.84 1.77 -2.87
CA ASN A 32 -16.85 0.70 -2.83
C ASN A 32 -17.28 0.19 -4.22
N GLY A 33 -16.87 0.88 -5.28
CA GLY A 33 -17.20 0.55 -6.66
C GLY A 33 -18.56 1.09 -7.13
N THR A 34 -19.31 1.78 -6.28
CA THR A 34 -20.64 2.36 -6.58
C THR A 34 -20.64 3.88 -6.52
N ASP A 35 -19.96 4.48 -5.54
CA ASP A 35 -19.86 5.93 -5.37
C ASP A 35 -18.55 6.42 -5.99
N TRP A 36 -18.63 7.35 -6.94
CA TRP A 36 -17.48 7.73 -7.76
C TRP A 36 -17.11 9.19 -7.57
N THR A 37 -15.82 9.43 -7.36
CA THR A 37 -15.24 10.78 -7.29
C THR A 37 -14.36 11.01 -8.51
N THR A 38 -14.53 12.16 -9.17
CA THR A 38 -13.71 12.55 -10.31
C THR A 38 -12.33 13.00 -9.85
N LEU A 39 -11.29 12.34 -10.36
CA LEU A 39 -9.88 12.68 -10.13
C LEU A 39 -9.33 13.56 -11.24
N ARG A 40 -9.81 13.37 -12.47
CA ARG A 40 -9.41 14.14 -13.64
C ARG A 40 -10.55 14.25 -14.63
N LYS A 41 -10.67 15.42 -15.26
CA LYS A 41 -11.61 15.67 -16.36
C LYS A 41 -10.82 16.11 -17.59
N VAL A 42 -11.21 15.58 -18.74
CA VAL A 42 -10.73 15.94 -20.07
C VAL A 42 -11.95 16.31 -20.91
N THR A 43 -11.90 17.43 -21.63
CA THR A 43 -13.06 17.97 -22.37
C THR A 43 -12.81 18.13 -23.87
N ASP A 44 -11.57 18.03 -24.29
CA ASP A 44 -11.07 18.41 -25.60
C ASP A 44 -10.16 17.37 -26.24
N GLY A 45 -10.25 16.10 -25.81
CA GLY A 45 -9.40 15.00 -26.27
C GLY A 45 -9.25 14.90 -27.79
N ASP A 46 -8.07 14.48 -28.22
CA ASP A 46 -7.63 14.37 -29.61
C ASP A 46 -7.30 12.92 -30.02
N GLY A 47 -7.43 11.97 -29.10
CA GLY A 47 -7.13 10.56 -29.31
C GLY A 47 -5.68 10.24 -29.00
N GLY A 48 -5.14 9.18 -29.60
CA GLY A 48 -3.74 8.80 -29.35
C GLY A 48 -3.49 8.36 -27.90
N THR A 49 -2.42 8.85 -27.29
CA THR A 49 -2.06 8.51 -25.90
C THR A 49 -2.21 9.72 -25.00
N ASP A 50 -3.06 9.57 -23.99
CA ASP A 50 -3.22 10.53 -22.91
C ASP A 50 -2.37 10.11 -21.70
N ASP A 51 -1.57 11.04 -21.19
CA ASP A 51 -0.78 10.88 -19.96
C ASP A 51 -1.24 11.88 -18.91
N LEU A 52 -1.96 11.39 -17.91
CA LEU A 52 -2.73 12.20 -16.99
C LEU A 52 -2.18 12.08 -15.57
N ALA A 53 -1.69 13.18 -15.01
CA ALA A 53 -1.46 13.29 -13.57
C ALA A 53 -2.79 13.23 -12.82
N LEU A 54 -2.81 12.43 -11.74
CA LEU A 54 -3.95 12.23 -10.85
C LEU A 54 -3.59 12.67 -9.43
N THR A 55 -4.61 13.06 -8.68
CA THR A 55 -4.49 13.28 -7.24
C THR A 55 -5.74 12.74 -6.57
N GLY A 56 -5.57 11.78 -5.67
CA GLY A 56 -6.66 11.15 -4.94
C GLY A 56 -6.40 9.68 -4.69
N SER A 57 -7.37 8.99 -4.10
CA SER A 57 -7.25 7.57 -3.79
C SER A 57 -8.55 6.82 -4.02
N GLY A 58 -8.42 5.51 -4.19
CA GLY A 58 -9.55 4.60 -4.34
C GLY A 58 -9.11 3.16 -4.54
N ARG A 59 -10.02 2.22 -4.34
CA ARG A 59 -9.79 0.80 -4.66
C ARG A 59 -10.13 0.50 -6.12
N TYR A 60 -11.17 1.16 -6.62
CA TYR A 60 -11.63 0.98 -7.99
C TYR A 60 -11.34 2.23 -8.79
N VAL A 61 -10.98 2.04 -10.05
CA VAL A 61 -10.76 3.12 -11.02
C VAL A 61 -11.59 2.88 -12.27
N ARG A 62 -12.12 3.94 -12.86
CA ARG A 62 -12.77 3.86 -14.17
C ARG A 62 -12.49 5.09 -15.01
N MET A 63 -12.58 4.92 -16.33
CA MET A 63 -12.82 6.00 -17.27
C MET A 63 -14.34 6.07 -17.52
N LEU A 64 -14.90 7.28 -17.43
CA LEU A 64 -16.29 7.60 -17.77
C LEU A 64 -16.30 8.55 -18.96
N GLY A 65 -16.66 8.05 -20.13
CA GLY A 65 -16.77 8.88 -21.32
C GLY A 65 -18.06 9.71 -21.33
N THR A 66 -17.94 11.01 -21.57
CA THR A 66 -19.07 11.97 -21.56
C THR A 66 -19.35 12.60 -22.93
N ALA A 67 -18.38 12.63 -23.85
CA ALA A 67 -18.60 13.02 -25.24
C ALA A 67 -17.68 12.26 -26.21
N ARG A 68 -18.17 12.04 -27.44
CA ARG A 68 -17.45 11.38 -28.54
C ARG A 68 -17.38 12.30 -29.75
N PRO A 69 -16.31 12.21 -30.56
CA PRO A 69 -16.21 12.98 -31.80
C PRO A 69 -17.11 12.44 -32.93
N GLY A 70 -17.55 11.17 -32.85
CA GLY A 70 -18.37 10.51 -33.88
C GLY A 70 -19.33 9.45 -33.32
N GLY A 71 -19.92 8.65 -34.21
CA GLY A 71 -21.00 7.69 -33.87
C GLY A 71 -20.58 6.36 -33.25
N TYR A 72 -19.28 6.06 -33.20
CA TYR A 72 -18.76 4.79 -32.65
C TYR A 72 -18.72 4.79 -31.11
N GLY A 73 -18.37 3.64 -30.52
CA GLY A 73 -18.11 3.47 -29.09
C GLY A 73 -16.89 4.24 -28.58
N TYR A 74 -16.52 4.02 -27.32
CA TYR A 74 -15.17 4.35 -26.83
C TYR A 74 -14.30 3.11 -26.97
N SER A 75 -13.09 3.25 -27.51
CA SER A 75 -12.15 2.14 -27.69
C SER A 75 -10.74 2.50 -27.24
N LEU A 76 -10.17 1.62 -26.41
CA LEU A 76 -8.85 1.75 -25.79
C LEU A 76 -8.04 0.49 -26.09
N TRP A 77 -6.82 0.69 -26.59
CA TRP A 77 -5.80 -0.36 -26.61
C TRP A 77 -5.34 -0.70 -25.20
N GLU A 78 -5.17 0.31 -24.35
CA GLU A 78 -4.63 0.13 -23.02
C GLU A 78 -5.14 1.17 -22.03
N PHE A 79 -5.30 0.77 -20.77
CA PHE A 79 -5.53 1.66 -19.65
C PHE A 79 -4.65 1.26 -18.47
N GLN A 80 -3.61 2.05 -18.24
CA GLN A 80 -2.65 1.84 -17.16
C GLN A 80 -2.94 2.83 -16.01
N VAL A 81 -2.87 2.36 -14.78
CA VAL A 81 -3.04 3.17 -13.57
C VAL A 81 -1.83 2.99 -12.67
N TYR A 82 -1.25 4.11 -12.25
CA TYR A 82 -0.04 4.17 -11.44
C TYR A 82 -0.33 4.83 -10.09
N GLY A 83 0.30 4.30 -9.05
CA GLY A 83 0.11 4.76 -7.69
C GLY A 83 0.84 3.88 -6.69
N THR A 84 0.77 4.27 -5.43
CA THR A 84 1.23 3.46 -4.31
C THR A 84 0.05 2.72 -3.74
N GLN A 85 0.13 1.39 -3.75
CA GLN A 85 -0.90 0.57 -3.11
C GLN A 85 -0.93 0.94 -1.62
N GLY A 86 -2.10 1.32 -1.12
CA GLY A 86 -2.28 1.73 0.26
C GLY A 86 -2.05 0.53 1.15
N ASP A 87 -0.83 0.35 1.61
CA ASP A 87 -0.60 -0.23 2.93
C ASP A 87 -0.80 0.92 3.90
N THR A 88 -2.04 1.42 4.02
CA THR A 88 -2.40 2.26 5.17
C THR A 88 -1.99 1.43 6.39
N PRO A 89 -1.01 1.92 7.19
CA PRO A 89 -0.63 1.19 8.39
C PRO A 89 -1.92 0.95 9.16
N PRO A 90 -2.25 -0.30 9.53
CA PRO A 90 -3.44 -0.53 10.31
C PRO A 90 -3.37 0.37 11.54
N PRO A 91 -4.51 0.92 12.01
CA PRO A 91 -4.53 1.88 13.11
C PRO A 91 -3.53 1.47 14.20
N ALA A 92 -2.69 2.42 14.63
CA ALA A 92 -1.76 2.17 15.71
C ALA A 92 -2.57 1.65 16.91
N GLY A 93 -2.26 0.43 17.37
CA GLY A 93 -2.99 -0.21 18.48
C GLY A 93 -4.18 -1.12 18.11
N GLY A 94 -4.47 -1.36 16.84
CA GLY A 94 -5.47 -2.36 16.45
C GLY A 94 -5.08 -3.78 16.88
N ALA A 95 -6.04 -4.54 17.43
CA ALA A 95 -5.81 -5.93 17.84
C ALA A 95 -5.30 -6.79 16.66
N VAL A 96 -4.26 -7.58 16.92
CA VAL A 96 -3.72 -8.57 15.97
C VAL A 96 -4.56 -9.84 16.11
N LYS A 97 -5.15 -10.33 15.01
CA LYS A 97 -5.95 -11.55 14.99
C LYS A 97 -5.63 -12.39 13.77
N VAL A 98 -5.54 -13.70 13.96
CA VAL A 98 -5.62 -14.66 12.86
C VAL A 98 -7.10 -15.03 12.70
N THR A 99 -7.64 -14.86 11.52
CA THR A 99 -9.02 -15.23 11.16
C THR A 99 -8.98 -16.32 10.08
N GLY A 100 -10.12 -16.99 9.87
CA GLY A 100 -10.23 -18.07 8.89
C GLY A 100 -9.83 -19.44 9.45
N GLY A 101 -9.66 -20.40 8.54
CA GLY A 101 -9.35 -21.80 8.85
C GLY A 101 -8.08 -22.30 8.18
N GLN A 102 -7.77 -23.58 8.38
CA GLN A 102 -6.60 -24.22 7.78
C GLN A 102 -6.60 -24.06 6.25
N GLY A 103 -5.51 -23.53 5.68
CA GLY A 103 -5.38 -23.27 4.24
C GLY A 103 -6.00 -21.95 3.74
N ALA A 104 -6.77 -21.24 4.57
CA ALA A 104 -7.41 -19.96 4.23
C ALA A 104 -7.37 -18.97 5.39
N TRP A 105 -6.27 -18.99 6.16
CA TRP A 105 -6.09 -18.09 7.28
C TRP A 105 -5.67 -16.69 6.79
N GLN A 106 -6.03 -15.67 7.55
CA GLN A 106 -5.64 -14.29 7.30
C GLN A 106 -5.18 -13.62 8.59
N LEU A 107 -4.04 -12.93 8.53
CA LEU A 107 -3.64 -12.02 9.60
C LEU A 107 -4.37 -10.70 9.41
N THR A 108 -5.00 -10.22 10.48
CA THR A 108 -5.64 -8.91 10.52
C THR A 108 -5.08 -8.08 11.66
N VAL A 109 -5.08 -6.77 11.47
CA VAL A 109 -4.66 -5.81 12.49
C VAL A 109 -5.66 -4.68 12.52
N GLY A 110 -6.31 -4.47 13.67
CA GLY A 110 -7.43 -3.53 13.75
C GLY A 110 -8.59 -3.88 12.82
N GLY A 111 -8.78 -5.17 12.53
CA GLY A 111 -9.81 -5.68 11.62
C GLY A 111 -9.47 -5.58 10.13
N GLN A 112 -8.33 -5.00 9.75
CA GLN A 112 -7.89 -4.92 8.36
C GLN A 112 -6.90 -6.04 8.02
N PRO A 113 -6.99 -6.66 6.83
CA PRO A 113 -5.98 -7.60 6.35
C PRO A 113 -4.57 -7.02 6.43
N TYR A 114 -3.63 -7.82 6.92
CA TYR A 114 -2.24 -7.41 7.09
C TYR A 114 -1.28 -8.46 6.55
N THR A 115 -0.39 -8.02 5.66
CA THR A 115 0.70 -8.85 5.14
C THR A 115 2.00 -8.35 5.74
N VAL A 116 2.72 -9.21 6.44
CA VAL A 116 4.03 -8.88 7.01
C VAL A 116 5.04 -8.79 5.88
N LYS A 117 5.59 -7.59 5.67
CA LYS A 117 6.76 -7.32 4.83
C LYS A 117 7.93 -7.06 5.78
N GLY A 118 8.54 -8.17 6.20
CA GLY A 118 9.46 -8.21 7.33
C GLY A 118 10.94 -8.12 6.96
N LEU A 119 11.73 -7.41 7.77
CA LEU A 119 13.19 -7.49 7.75
C LEU A 119 13.73 -7.76 9.18
N THR A 120 14.78 -8.58 9.30
CA THR A 120 15.40 -8.85 10.61
C THR A 120 16.34 -7.71 10.97
N TRP A 121 16.11 -7.06 12.12
CA TRP A 121 16.95 -5.98 12.62
C TRP A 121 18.31 -6.53 13.07
N GLY A 122 19.38 -6.05 12.42
CA GLY A 122 20.76 -6.41 12.70
C GLY A 122 21.63 -5.29 13.32
N PRO A 123 21.45 -4.00 12.95
CA PRO A 123 22.26 -2.91 13.52
C PRO A 123 22.07 -2.69 15.02
N SER A 124 22.86 -1.79 15.59
CA SER A 124 22.62 -1.30 16.96
C SER A 124 21.24 -0.66 17.07
N MET A 125 20.55 -0.85 18.20
CA MET A 125 19.26 -0.21 18.47
C MET A 125 19.37 1.32 18.48
N ALA A 126 20.55 1.87 18.77
CA ALA A 126 20.82 3.31 18.71
C ALA A 126 20.73 3.87 17.27
N ASP A 127 20.99 3.05 16.26
CA ASP A 127 20.92 3.45 14.85
C ASP A 127 19.51 3.37 14.28
N ALA A 128 18.51 3.00 15.10
CA ALA A 128 17.12 2.84 14.65
C ALA A 128 16.61 4.07 13.91
N GLN A 129 16.81 5.26 14.47
CA GLN A 129 16.35 6.51 13.86
C GLN A 129 17.01 6.77 12.49
N ARG A 130 18.24 6.31 12.29
CA ARG A 130 19.00 6.50 11.05
C ARG A 130 18.43 5.63 9.92
N TYR A 131 18.15 4.35 10.20
CA TYR A 131 17.80 3.38 9.15
C TYR A 131 16.29 3.16 8.95
N MET A 132 15.45 3.54 9.91
CA MET A 132 13.99 3.32 9.78
C MET A 132 13.35 3.97 8.53
N PRO A 133 13.75 5.19 8.11
CA PRO A 133 13.23 5.79 6.87
C PRO A 133 13.60 4.96 5.64
N ASP A 134 14.81 4.41 5.58
CA ASP A 134 15.25 3.57 4.46
C ASP A 134 14.44 2.28 4.42
N LEU A 135 14.22 1.61 5.56
CA LEU A 135 13.36 0.44 5.63
C LEU A 135 11.94 0.74 5.14
N LYS A 136 11.38 1.89 5.56
CA LYS A 136 10.06 2.34 5.07
C LYS A 136 10.06 2.53 3.56
N SER A 137 11.11 3.16 3.02
CA SER A 137 11.25 3.41 1.58
C SER A 137 11.35 2.12 0.76
N MET A 138 11.94 1.07 1.35
CA MET A 138 12.01 -0.28 0.77
C MET A 138 10.67 -1.05 0.84
N GLY A 139 9.63 -0.46 1.45
CA GLY A 139 8.32 -1.10 1.64
C GLY A 139 8.26 -2.07 2.82
N VAL A 140 9.26 -2.07 3.70
CA VAL A 140 9.23 -2.82 4.96
C VAL A 140 8.15 -2.20 5.85
N ASN A 141 7.30 -3.06 6.43
CA ASN A 141 6.26 -2.63 7.37
C ASN A 141 6.42 -3.25 8.76
N THR A 142 7.32 -4.22 8.91
CA THR A 142 7.60 -4.89 10.18
C THR A 142 9.09 -5.20 10.30
N VAL A 143 9.68 -4.99 11.46
CA VAL A 143 11.03 -5.48 11.78
C VAL A 143 10.96 -6.57 12.85
N ARG A 144 11.81 -7.58 12.76
CA ARG A 144 11.96 -8.61 13.80
C ARG A 144 13.26 -8.36 14.56
N THR A 145 13.22 -8.35 15.89
CA THR A 145 14.43 -8.34 16.72
C THR A 145 14.84 -9.75 17.14
N TRP A 146 16.11 -9.91 17.51
CA TRP A 146 16.63 -11.15 18.08
C TRP A 146 16.34 -11.30 19.57
N GLY A 147 16.19 -10.18 20.28
CA GLY A 147 15.96 -10.13 21.72
C GLY A 147 15.35 -8.78 22.11
N THR A 148 15.07 -8.60 23.39
CA THR A 148 14.69 -7.31 23.96
C THR A 148 15.43 -7.07 25.27
N ASP A 149 15.98 -5.88 25.42
CA ASP A 149 16.59 -5.36 26.65
C ASP A 149 16.25 -3.86 26.82
N ALA A 150 16.90 -3.19 27.79
CA ALA A 150 16.72 -1.76 28.07
C ALA A 150 17.04 -0.84 26.87
N SER A 151 17.87 -1.28 25.92
CA SER A 151 18.23 -0.53 24.71
C SER A 151 17.17 -0.63 23.60
N THR A 152 16.12 -1.44 23.77
CA THR A 152 15.09 -1.66 22.73
C THR A 152 14.19 -0.45 22.51
N LYS A 153 14.01 0.41 23.53
CA LYS A 153 13.05 1.52 23.47
C LYS A 153 13.28 2.46 22.26
N PRO A 154 14.51 2.94 21.99
CA PRO A 154 14.81 3.70 20.77
C PRO A 154 14.33 3.06 19.47
N LEU A 155 14.45 1.74 19.32
CA LEU A 155 13.95 1.02 18.15
C LEU A 155 12.42 1.10 18.05
N LEU A 156 11.72 0.86 19.16
CA LEU A 156 10.26 0.89 19.20
C LEU A 156 9.72 2.29 18.86
N ASP A 157 10.33 3.33 19.43
CA ASP A 157 9.96 4.73 19.17
C ASP A 157 10.19 5.09 17.68
N ALA A 158 11.35 4.75 17.12
CA ALA A 158 11.68 5.02 15.72
C ALA A 158 10.76 4.25 14.77
N ALA A 159 10.46 2.99 15.06
CA ALA A 159 9.54 2.18 14.25
C ALA A 159 8.13 2.79 14.27
N ALA A 160 7.64 3.16 15.45
CA ALA A 160 6.33 3.80 15.60
C ALA A 160 6.26 5.13 14.82
N ALA A 161 7.30 5.97 14.91
CA ALA A 161 7.39 7.24 14.18
C ALA A 161 7.38 7.07 12.65
N ASN A 162 7.82 5.92 12.14
CA ASN A 162 7.86 5.61 10.71
C ASN A 162 6.70 4.69 10.26
N GLY A 163 5.77 4.36 11.16
CA GLY A 163 4.64 3.48 10.87
C GLY A 163 5.05 2.02 10.61
N LEU A 164 6.17 1.57 11.17
CA LEU A 164 6.61 0.18 11.18
C LEU A 164 6.20 -0.49 12.49
N ARG A 165 5.99 -1.80 12.43
CA ARG A 165 5.76 -2.64 13.61
C ARG A 165 7.03 -3.38 13.99
N VAL A 166 7.17 -3.73 15.27
CA VAL A 166 8.30 -4.54 15.76
C VAL A 166 7.75 -5.86 16.28
N MET A 167 8.26 -6.96 15.74
CA MET A 167 8.14 -8.28 16.34
C MET A 167 9.32 -8.48 17.27
N ASN A 168 9.04 -8.37 18.57
CA ASN A 168 10.04 -8.57 19.60
C ASN A 168 10.31 -10.09 19.73
N GLY A 169 11.52 -10.50 19.36
CA GLY A 169 11.98 -11.85 19.68
C GLY A 169 12.14 -11.98 21.20
N PHE A 170 11.43 -12.92 21.81
CA PHE A 170 11.68 -13.32 23.19
C PHE A 170 12.32 -14.70 23.16
N TRP A 171 13.53 -14.82 23.70
CA TRP A 171 14.10 -16.11 24.01
C TRP A 171 13.46 -16.61 25.30
N LEU A 172 12.46 -17.48 25.17
CA LEU A 172 12.07 -18.35 26.28
C LEU A 172 13.19 -19.38 26.38
N GLN A 173 14.11 -19.23 27.33
CA GLN A 173 15.12 -20.25 27.61
C GLN A 173 14.41 -21.61 27.78
N PRO A 174 14.65 -22.62 26.94
CA PRO A 174 14.36 -24.00 27.31
C PRO A 174 15.49 -24.41 28.25
N GLY A 175 15.26 -24.24 29.56
CA GLY A 175 16.08 -24.74 30.67
C GLY A 175 17.61 -24.81 30.47
N GLY A 176 18.34 -23.84 31.00
CA GLY A 176 19.78 -24.03 31.29
C GLY A 176 20.65 -22.78 31.31
N GLY A 177 20.72 -22.11 32.47
CA GLY A 177 21.91 -21.40 32.97
C GLY A 177 22.34 -20.07 32.32
N PRO A 178 23.15 -19.24 33.04
CA PRO A 178 23.66 -17.97 32.55
C PRO A 178 24.80 -18.21 31.55
N GLY A 179 24.66 -17.71 30.31
CA GLY A 179 25.79 -17.71 29.36
C GLY A 179 25.51 -17.91 27.87
N SER A 180 24.28 -17.92 27.35
CA SER A 180 24.07 -18.09 25.90
C SER A 180 24.10 -16.76 25.13
N GLY A 181 25.32 -16.22 24.96
CA GLY A 181 25.73 -15.48 23.76
C GLY A 181 25.74 -13.95 23.84
N GLY A 182 26.76 -13.39 24.47
CA GLY A 182 27.28 -12.07 24.08
C GLY A 182 28.41 -12.23 23.07
N CYS A 183 28.43 -11.36 22.06
CA CYS A 183 29.55 -10.71 21.36
C CYS A 183 28.93 -9.71 20.38
#